data_AF-A0A557NYN9-F1
#
_entry.id   AF-A0A557NYN9-F1
#
_cell.length_a   1.000
_cell.length_b   1.000
_cell.length_c   1.000
_cell.angle_alpha   90.00
_cell.angle_beta   90.00
_cell.angle_gamma   90.00
#
_symmetry.space_group_name_H-M   'P 1'
#
loop_
_entity.id
_entity.type
_entity.pdbx_description
1 polymer ?
#
loop_
_entity_poly.entity_id
_entity_poly.type
_entity_poly.pdbx_seq_one_letter_code
_entity_poly.pdbx_strand_id
1 'polypeptide(L)'
;MLLCVITSFTIHRMMALLTTRTPIHKERLIVNNMIRQCKRTLLLLTLVSLPCAAFSKVPEIPQDKPNWSIGVTAPSFYPIYVSQAYGVNEKENWTSVLFSYNRLLHTISLSNIQRWVPEYDGFGIALDMQADVAPAQMGGTNHLPDSIYVYWTSMHDLKFYVTKFDLSDKIKTLMSKDFRRSNENKTCYIYNFLLGLLPNGHAKVWLYGCLDYIYIGEIAPFKTMQQDYQGVKAADLGDTTEFFQSIEKQANDLGESLFPIPWDKVNKTYWLKDVINVYSLNDYNEQGDLINPRVKSTAAKPEPITYRCWADKPLAPKTPLKLEPSSPQFAFLQLLWEYSPHLVNPVDNLDSTINDAWKEAKQQGLDEDHTQAWVLGRLVGLTDYPLDKLYKELKVSEQGQALIKQYVDQMCQ
;
A
#
# COMPACT_ATOMS: atom_id res chain seq x y z
N MET A 1 24.78 24.57 24.67
CA MET A 1 26.05 24.29 25.38
C MET A 1 26.80 25.58 25.76
N LEU A 2 26.08 26.61 26.28
CA LEU A 2 26.71 27.86 26.75
C LEU A 2 26.11 28.40 28.07
N LEU A 3 25.09 27.71 28.64
CA LEU A 3 24.49 28.09 29.94
C LEU A 3 24.96 27.24 31.13
N CYS A 4 25.75 26.17 30.91
CA CYS A 4 26.26 25.31 31.98
C CYS A 4 27.58 25.79 32.61
N VAL A 5 28.25 26.80 32.04
CA VAL A 5 29.58 27.23 32.50
C VAL A 5 29.50 28.35 33.56
N ILE A 6 28.39 29.09 33.62
CA ILE A 6 28.27 30.28 34.47
C ILE A 6 27.85 29.92 35.91
N THR A 7 27.14 28.82 36.15
CA THR A 7 26.70 28.42 37.49
C THR A 7 27.78 27.70 38.31
N SER A 8 28.78 27.08 37.67
CA SER A 8 29.84 26.35 38.38
C SER A 8 30.93 27.28 38.94
N PHE A 9 31.09 28.49 38.38
CA PHE A 9 32.13 29.43 38.79
C PHE A 9 31.77 30.25 40.05
N THR A 10 30.48 30.45 40.32
CA THR A 10 30.03 31.26 41.46
C THR A 10 30.05 30.49 42.78
N ILE A 11 29.86 29.17 42.75
CA ILE A 11 29.83 28.32 43.95
C ILE A 11 31.25 28.02 44.46
N HIS A 12 32.24 27.88 43.56
CA HIS A 12 33.63 27.63 43.96
C HIS A 12 34.31 28.84 44.61
N ARG A 13 33.87 30.07 44.31
CA ARG A 13 34.45 31.29 44.87
C ARG A 13 33.95 31.65 46.28
N MET A 14 32.78 31.15 46.70
CA MET A 14 32.29 31.35 48.08
C MET A 14 32.89 30.38 49.11
N MET A 15 33.48 29.26 48.67
CA MET A 15 34.08 28.28 49.60
C MET A 15 35.59 28.46 49.86
N ALA A 16 36.28 29.35 49.14
CA ALA A 16 37.73 29.53 49.26
C ALA A 16 38.18 30.66 50.22
N LEU A 17 37.26 31.27 50.97
CA LEU A 17 37.57 32.34 51.93
C LEU A 17 36.96 32.02 53.29
N LEU A 18 37.46 30.97 53.96
CA LEU A 18 37.25 30.71 55.40
C LEU A 18 38.14 29.56 55.87
N THR A 19 39.46 29.73 55.74
CA THR A 19 40.44 28.88 56.43
C THR A 19 41.36 29.75 57.25
N THR A 20 40.98 29.99 58.51
CA THR A 20 41.84 30.23 59.69
C THR A 20 41.03 30.81 60.86
N ARG A 21 40.08 30.05 61.41
CA ARG A 21 39.61 30.18 62.81
C ARG A 21 38.62 29.06 63.15
N THR A 22 38.78 28.45 64.32
CA THR A 22 37.79 27.53 64.90
C THR A 22 36.51 28.30 65.25
N PRO A 23 35.33 27.92 64.70
CA PRO A 23 34.11 28.69 64.87
C PRO A 23 33.48 28.50 66.26
N ILE A 24 32.97 29.59 66.82
CA ILE A 24 32.32 29.63 68.14
C ILE A 24 30.92 28.99 68.03
N HIS A 25 30.37 28.44 69.12
CA HIS A 25 29.10 27.69 69.17
C HIS A 25 27.90 28.35 68.43
N LYS A 26 27.90 29.68 68.32
CA LYS A 26 26.87 30.46 67.61
C LYS A 26 26.97 30.34 66.07
N GLU A 27 28.19 30.21 65.53
CA GLU A 27 28.45 30.07 64.09
C GLU A 27 28.10 28.66 63.57
N ARG A 28 28.29 27.61 64.39
CA ARG A 28 27.81 26.25 64.06
C ARG A 28 26.29 26.18 63.86
N LEU A 29 25.53 26.96 64.65
CA LEU A 29 24.08 26.99 64.58
C LEU A 29 23.58 27.66 63.29
N ILE A 30 24.25 28.73 62.86
CA ILE A 30 23.94 29.46 61.62
C ILE A 30 24.26 28.59 60.40
N VAL A 31 25.43 27.94 60.39
CA VAL A 31 25.84 27.03 59.30
C VAL A 31 24.89 25.83 59.18
N ASN A 32 24.46 25.24 60.30
CA ASN A 32 23.51 24.12 60.27
C ASN A 32 22.11 24.53 59.78
N ASN A 33 21.64 25.74 60.13
CA ASN A 33 20.35 26.24 59.66
C ASN A 33 20.38 26.60 58.17
N MET A 34 21.51 27.14 57.70
CA MET A 34 21.75 27.45 56.29
C MET A 34 21.93 26.18 55.44
N ILE A 35 22.61 25.15 55.95
CA ILE A 35 22.67 23.81 55.32
C ILE A 35 21.27 23.17 55.26
N ARG A 36 20.44 23.34 56.29
CA ARG A 36 19.06 22.83 56.32
C ARG A 36 18.15 23.57 55.32
N GLN A 37 18.32 24.89 55.17
CA GLN A 37 17.65 25.67 54.13
C GLN A 37 18.14 25.27 52.73
N CYS A 38 19.45 25.15 52.49
CA CYS A 38 19.98 24.68 51.21
C CYS A 38 19.51 23.26 50.87
N LYS A 39 19.43 22.35 51.84
CA LYS A 39 18.86 21.00 51.62
C LYS A 39 17.38 21.05 51.26
N ARG A 40 16.58 21.95 51.86
CA ARG A 40 15.17 22.15 51.51
C ARG A 40 14.99 22.77 50.12
N THR A 41 15.81 23.76 49.77
CA THR A 41 15.78 24.40 48.44
C THR A 41 16.26 23.45 47.35
N LEU A 42 17.28 22.62 47.61
CA LEU A 42 17.76 21.59 46.69
C LEU A 42 16.70 20.50 46.47
N LEU A 43 15.99 20.08 47.54
CA LEU A 43 14.90 19.10 47.44
C LEU A 43 13.70 19.64 46.63
N LEU A 44 13.37 20.93 46.80
CA LEU A 44 12.33 21.63 46.02
C LEU A 44 12.74 21.81 44.56
N LEU A 45 14.02 22.11 44.27
CA LEU A 45 14.52 22.15 42.89
C LEU A 45 14.49 20.77 42.22
N THR A 46 14.78 19.68 42.95
CA THR A 46 14.66 18.32 42.40
C THR A 46 13.22 17.86 42.16
N LEU A 47 12.25 18.40 42.91
CA LEU A 47 10.82 18.11 42.73
C LEU A 47 10.20 18.89 41.55
N VAL A 48 10.72 20.08 41.25
CA VAL A 48 10.30 20.90 40.09
C VAL A 48 11.05 20.50 38.80
N SER A 49 12.15 19.74 38.91
CA SER A 49 12.90 19.22 37.77
C SER A 49 12.58 17.77 37.40
N LEU A 50 11.42 17.24 37.78
CA LEU A 50 10.85 16.10 37.04
C LEU A 50 10.39 16.65 35.69
N PRO A 51 11.12 16.43 34.59
CA PRO A 51 10.54 16.69 33.30
C PRO A 51 9.37 15.71 33.21
N CYS A 52 8.22 16.24 32.80
CA CYS A 52 7.07 15.48 32.38
C CYS A 52 7.53 14.24 31.58
N ALA A 53 7.60 13.07 32.20
CA ALA A 53 7.86 11.80 31.52
C ALA A 53 6.59 11.30 30.79
N ALA A 54 5.73 12.24 30.43
CA ALA A 54 4.65 12.11 29.46
C ALA A 54 5.00 12.92 28.19
N PHE A 55 6.27 12.96 27.80
CA PHE A 55 6.54 13.02 26.37
C PHE A 55 6.20 11.63 25.85
N SER A 56 5.04 11.49 25.21
CA SER A 56 4.73 10.33 24.38
C SER A 56 5.94 10.10 23.49
N LYS A 57 6.75 9.08 23.82
CA LYS A 57 7.85 8.66 22.95
C LYS A 57 7.19 8.37 21.61
N VAL A 58 7.49 9.18 20.60
CA VAL A 58 7.20 8.80 19.22
C VAL A 58 7.79 7.39 19.05
N PRO A 59 7.01 6.40 18.62
CA PRO A 59 7.51 5.04 18.48
C PRO A 59 8.79 5.07 17.68
N GLU A 60 9.85 4.44 18.19
CA GLU A 60 11.10 4.31 17.45
C GLU A 60 10.80 3.57 16.14
N ILE A 61 11.14 4.20 15.02
CA ILE A 61 10.77 3.71 13.70
C ILE A 61 11.77 2.63 13.30
N PRO A 62 11.32 1.39 13.00
CA PRO A 62 12.23 0.33 12.59
C PRO A 62 13.01 0.73 11.34
N GLN A 63 14.33 0.45 11.32
CA GLN A 63 15.21 0.82 10.21
C GLN A 63 14.83 0.14 8.89
N ASP A 64 14.24 -1.05 8.95
CA ASP A 64 13.79 -1.83 7.80
C ASP A 64 12.36 -1.51 7.36
N LYS A 65 11.66 -0.59 8.07
CA LYS A 65 10.33 -0.16 7.67
C LYS A 65 10.38 0.57 6.31
N PRO A 66 9.54 0.18 5.34
CA PRO A 66 9.44 0.86 4.07
C PRO A 66 9.04 2.33 4.21
N ASN A 67 9.48 3.14 3.25
CA ASN A 67 8.94 4.48 3.06
C ASN A 67 7.42 4.40 2.85
N TRP A 68 6.68 5.25 3.53
CA TRP A 68 5.23 5.32 3.35
C TRP A 68 4.86 5.86 1.97
N SER A 69 3.61 5.67 1.54
CA SER A 69 3.11 6.35 0.33
C SER A 69 1.62 6.65 0.44
N ILE A 70 1.11 7.45 -0.48
CA ILE A 70 -0.29 7.82 -0.58
C ILE A 70 -0.81 7.19 -1.88
N GLY A 71 -1.49 6.06 -1.74
CA GLY A 71 -2.31 5.45 -2.77
C GLY A 71 -3.59 6.25 -2.99
N VAL A 72 -3.97 6.37 -4.25
CA VAL A 72 -5.24 6.98 -4.65
C VAL A 72 -6.00 6.04 -5.58
N THR A 73 -7.31 5.94 -5.35
CA THR A 73 -8.26 5.28 -6.23
C THR A 73 -9.58 6.06 -6.26
N ALA A 74 -10.45 5.76 -7.22
CA ALA A 74 -11.77 6.36 -7.37
C ALA A 74 -12.68 5.41 -8.17
N PRO A 75 -14.01 5.59 -8.12
CA PRO A 75 -14.91 4.86 -9.00
C PRO A 75 -14.57 5.07 -10.48
N SER A 76 -14.62 4.01 -11.31
CA SER A 76 -14.40 4.14 -12.76
C SER A 76 -15.36 5.12 -13.42
N PHE A 77 -16.61 5.16 -12.96
CA PHE A 77 -17.62 6.08 -13.50
C PHE A 77 -17.60 7.48 -12.89
N TYR A 78 -16.72 7.70 -11.89
CA TYR A 78 -16.47 9.02 -11.31
C TYR A 78 -14.96 9.28 -11.23
N PRO A 79 -14.29 9.39 -12.39
CA PRO A 79 -12.85 9.52 -12.43
C PRO A 79 -12.40 10.86 -11.85
N ILE A 80 -11.13 10.89 -11.46
CA ILE A 80 -10.50 12.06 -10.84
C ILE A 80 -9.09 12.27 -11.41
N TYR A 81 -8.58 13.50 -11.29
CA TYR A 81 -7.16 13.80 -11.49
C TYR A 81 -6.53 14.23 -10.18
N VAL A 82 -5.32 13.74 -9.89
CA VAL A 82 -4.54 14.21 -8.74
C VAL A 82 -3.46 15.17 -9.25
N SER A 83 -3.53 16.43 -8.81
CA SER A 83 -2.55 17.46 -9.17
C SER A 83 -1.34 17.44 -8.25
N GLN A 84 -1.52 17.11 -6.97
CA GLN A 84 -0.44 17.04 -5.99
C GLN A 84 -0.81 16.17 -4.78
N ALA A 85 0.17 15.45 -4.22
CA ALA A 85 0.05 14.84 -2.90
C ALA A 85 1.36 15.01 -2.09
N TYR A 86 1.25 15.17 -0.78
CA TYR A 86 2.41 15.25 0.12
C TYR A 86 2.03 14.95 1.58
N GLY A 87 3.03 14.59 2.38
CA GLY A 87 2.93 14.49 3.84
C GLY A 87 3.75 15.56 4.54
N VAL A 88 3.26 16.04 5.68
CA VAL A 88 3.92 17.04 6.52
C VAL A 88 4.12 16.46 7.91
N ASN A 89 5.33 16.61 8.46
CA ASN A 89 5.61 16.38 9.88
C ASN A 89 6.05 17.71 10.49
N GLU A 90 5.20 18.25 11.36
CA GLU A 90 5.43 19.54 12.00
C GLU A 90 6.49 19.42 13.10
N LYS A 91 6.53 18.28 13.79
CA LYS A 91 7.48 18.05 14.90
C LYS A 91 8.93 17.98 14.43
N GLU A 92 9.16 17.34 13.30
CA GLU A 92 10.48 17.17 12.67
C GLU A 92 10.73 18.19 11.56
N ASN A 93 9.76 19.08 11.30
CA ASN A 93 9.83 20.17 10.34
C ASN A 93 10.23 19.73 8.92
N TRP A 94 9.49 18.77 8.35
CA TRP A 94 9.69 18.33 6.97
C TRP A 94 8.37 18.19 6.20
N THR A 95 8.47 18.30 4.88
CA THR A 95 7.40 17.98 3.93
C THR A 95 7.96 17.03 2.88
N SER A 96 7.28 15.91 2.66
CA SER A 96 7.66 14.91 1.66
C SER A 96 6.61 14.86 0.56
N VAL A 97 7.03 15.20 -0.65
CA VAL A 97 6.20 15.31 -1.85
C VAL A 97 6.19 13.96 -2.58
N LEU A 98 5.06 13.55 -3.18
CA LEU A 98 5.01 12.32 -3.97
C LEU A 98 5.15 12.59 -5.47
N PHE A 99 5.64 11.58 -6.21
CA PHE A 99 5.63 11.58 -7.68
C PHE A 99 4.20 11.58 -8.26
N SER A 100 4.09 11.82 -9.56
CA SER A 100 2.81 11.99 -10.27
C SER A 100 1.93 10.73 -10.28
N TYR A 101 0.61 10.93 -10.32
CA TYR A 101 -0.41 9.89 -10.48
C TYR A 101 -0.82 9.72 -11.95
N ASN A 102 0.10 9.89 -12.90
CA ASN A 102 -0.18 9.91 -14.34
C ASN A 102 -0.87 8.64 -14.88
N ARG A 103 -0.72 7.49 -14.21
CA ARG A 103 -1.36 6.23 -14.59
C ARG A 103 -2.76 6.04 -14.02
N LEU A 104 -3.24 6.96 -13.18
CA LEU A 104 -4.45 6.74 -12.38
C LEU A 104 -5.67 6.42 -13.24
N LEU A 105 -5.98 7.21 -14.26
CA LEU A 105 -7.17 6.97 -15.11
C LEU A 105 -7.16 5.61 -15.79
N HIS A 106 -5.99 5.15 -16.24
CA HIS A 106 -5.86 3.81 -16.80
C HIS A 106 -6.10 2.75 -15.71
N THR A 107 -5.47 2.93 -14.54
CA THR A 107 -5.57 2.00 -13.41
C THR A 107 -7.01 1.86 -12.90
N ILE A 108 -7.73 2.97 -12.77
CA ILE A 108 -9.11 2.97 -12.26
C ILE A 108 -10.16 2.73 -13.34
N SER A 109 -9.76 2.42 -14.58
CA SER A 109 -10.72 2.11 -15.64
C SER A 109 -11.48 0.81 -15.33
N LEU A 110 -12.75 0.75 -15.74
CA LEU A 110 -13.63 -0.37 -15.43
C LEU A 110 -13.02 -1.72 -15.87
N SER A 111 -12.55 -1.77 -17.11
CA SER A 111 -11.95 -2.98 -17.68
C SER A 111 -10.65 -3.38 -16.99
N ASN A 112 -9.86 -2.42 -16.49
CA ASN A 112 -8.64 -2.74 -15.76
C ASN A 112 -8.96 -3.30 -14.38
N ILE A 113 -9.87 -2.69 -13.62
CA ILE A 113 -10.25 -3.17 -12.29
C ILE A 113 -10.91 -4.55 -12.37
N GLN A 114 -11.78 -4.78 -13.36
CA GLN A 114 -12.47 -6.07 -13.52
C GLN A 114 -11.53 -7.26 -13.78
N ARG A 115 -10.28 -7.04 -14.20
CA ARG A 115 -9.26 -8.11 -14.28
C ARG A 115 -8.89 -8.66 -12.90
N TRP A 116 -8.97 -7.82 -11.87
CA TRP A 116 -8.56 -8.13 -10.50
C TRP A 116 -9.74 -8.31 -9.57
N VAL A 117 -10.83 -7.59 -9.81
CA VAL A 117 -12.06 -7.63 -9.02
C VAL A 117 -13.24 -7.85 -9.97
N PRO A 118 -13.50 -9.10 -10.40
CA PRO A 118 -14.46 -9.40 -11.48
C PRO A 118 -15.89 -8.92 -11.21
N GLU A 119 -16.30 -8.84 -9.95
CA GLU A 119 -17.62 -8.35 -9.53
C GLU A 119 -17.76 -6.82 -9.53
N TYR A 120 -16.71 -6.09 -9.91
CA TYR A 120 -16.70 -4.64 -9.87
C TYR A 120 -17.63 -4.03 -10.94
N ASP A 121 -18.49 -3.10 -10.50
CA ASP A 121 -19.55 -2.48 -11.30
C ASP A 121 -19.25 -1.04 -11.75
N GLY A 122 -18.07 -0.51 -11.43
CA GLY A 122 -17.66 0.84 -11.82
C GLY A 122 -18.04 1.97 -10.86
N PHE A 123 -18.84 1.70 -9.81
CA PHE A 123 -19.39 2.75 -8.94
C PHE A 123 -18.69 2.88 -7.57
N GLY A 124 -18.30 1.76 -6.96
CA GLY A 124 -17.67 1.78 -5.64
C GLY A 124 -16.15 1.93 -5.67
N ILE A 125 -15.54 1.83 -4.49
CA ILE A 125 -14.08 1.76 -4.35
C ILE A 125 -13.62 0.31 -4.46
N ALA A 126 -12.74 0.01 -5.40
CA ALA A 126 -12.07 -1.28 -5.48
C ALA A 126 -10.76 -1.25 -4.68
N LEU A 127 -10.60 -2.19 -3.76
CA LEU A 127 -9.39 -2.40 -2.97
C LEU A 127 -8.60 -3.54 -3.59
N ASP A 128 -7.57 -3.17 -4.34
CA ASP A 128 -6.55 -4.06 -4.85
C ASP A 128 -5.33 -3.19 -5.19
N MET A 129 -4.11 -3.70 -5.00
CA MET A 129 -2.90 -2.95 -5.32
C MET A 129 -2.76 -2.60 -6.82
N GLN A 130 -3.52 -3.28 -7.68
CA GLN A 130 -3.62 -3.02 -9.12
C GLN A 130 -4.83 -2.15 -9.50
N ALA A 131 -5.64 -1.75 -8.52
CA ALA A 131 -6.79 -0.85 -8.65
C ALA A 131 -6.54 0.54 -8.03
N ASP A 132 -5.32 0.80 -7.54
CA ASP A 132 -4.88 2.08 -7.03
C ASP A 132 -3.49 2.48 -7.56
N VAL A 133 -3.16 3.77 -7.45
CA VAL A 133 -1.82 4.29 -7.78
C VAL A 133 -1.20 4.88 -6.53
N ALA A 134 -0.10 4.28 -6.09
CA ALA A 134 0.68 4.67 -4.92
C ALA A 134 2.12 5.03 -5.34
N PRO A 135 2.38 6.28 -5.75
CA PRO A 135 3.69 6.70 -6.21
C PRO A 135 4.69 6.81 -5.06
N ALA A 136 5.98 6.70 -5.39
CA ALA A 136 7.04 6.89 -4.41
C ALA A 136 7.10 8.34 -3.89
N GLN A 137 7.66 8.50 -2.70
CA GLN A 137 8.06 9.82 -2.18
C GLN A 137 9.28 10.36 -2.93
N MET A 138 9.33 11.66 -3.15
CA MET A 138 10.53 12.39 -3.54
C MET A 138 11.42 12.59 -2.31
N GLY A 139 12.67 12.16 -2.39
CA GLY A 139 13.62 12.26 -1.27
C GLY A 139 13.47 11.17 -0.21
N GLY A 140 12.26 10.62 -0.02
CA GLY A 140 11.99 9.37 0.72
C GLY A 140 12.26 9.44 2.22
N THR A 141 11.25 9.16 3.04
CA THR A 141 11.43 8.93 4.48
C THR A 141 10.51 7.84 5.00
N ASN A 142 11.01 7.07 5.97
CA ASN A 142 10.21 6.12 6.74
C ASN A 142 9.55 6.79 7.98
N HIS A 143 9.93 8.04 8.29
CA HIS A 143 9.26 8.85 9.30
C HIS A 143 7.85 9.18 8.86
N LEU A 144 6.86 8.86 9.71
CA LEU A 144 5.46 9.10 9.39
C LEU A 144 5.13 10.60 9.48
N PRO A 145 4.26 11.11 8.59
CA PRO A 145 3.79 12.48 8.69
C PRO A 145 2.84 12.67 9.87
N ASP A 146 2.62 13.92 10.28
CA ASP A 146 1.50 14.31 11.14
C ASP A 146 0.22 14.43 10.33
N SER A 147 0.31 14.88 9.08
CA SER A 147 -0.82 14.97 8.16
C SER A 147 -0.43 14.73 6.72
N ILE A 148 -1.37 14.23 5.91
CA ILE A 148 -1.23 14.10 4.46
C ILE A 148 -2.25 14.97 3.74
N TYR A 149 -1.87 15.44 2.55
CA TYR A 149 -2.69 16.26 1.68
C TYR A 149 -2.75 15.66 0.28
N VAL A 150 -3.93 15.68 -0.33
CA VAL A 150 -4.16 15.32 -1.73
C VAL A 150 -5.00 16.41 -2.38
N TYR A 151 -4.48 16.99 -3.46
CA TYR A 151 -5.15 17.98 -4.30
C TYR A 151 -5.63 17.28 -5.56
N TRP A 152 -6.93 17.35 -5.83
CA TRP A 152 -7.52 16.58 -6.90
C TRP A 152 -8.76 17.24 -7.50
N THR A 153 -9.11 16.84 -8.71
CA THR A 153 -10.24 17.36 -9.46
C THR A 153 -11.24 16.24 -9.69
N SER A 154 -12.49 16.47 -9.30
CA SER A 154 -13.60 15.59 -9.64
C SER A 154 -14.02 15.85 -11.08
N MET A 155 -14.03 14.83 -11.94
CA MET A 155 -14.51 14.99 -13.32
C MET A 155 -16.04 15.05 -13.40
N HIS A 156 -16.73 14.69 -12.33
CA HIS A 156 -18.20 14.69 -12.28
C HIS A 156 -18.79 16.10 -12.26
N ASP A 157 -18.20 16.99 -11.45
CA ASP A 157 -18.69 18.36 -11.25
C ASP A 157 -17.62 19.43 -11.53
N LEU A 158 -16.46 19.01 -12.05
CA LEU A 158 -15.31 19.85 -12.37
C LEU A 158 -14.85 20.73 -11.20
N LYS A 159 -15.04 20.26 -9.97
CA LYS A 159 -14.56 20.95 -8.77
C LYS A 159 -13.19 20.45 -8.34
N PHE A 160 -12.43 21.39 -7.77
CA PHE A 160 -11.10 21.18 -7.24
C PHE A 160 -11.18 20.99 -5.73
N TYR A 161 -10.81 19.81 -5.26
CA TYR A 161 -10.87 19.44 -3.86
C TYR A 161 -9.48 19.31 -3.26
N VAL A 162 -9.40 19.60 -1.97
CA VAL A 162 -8.25 19.26 -1.13
C VAL A 162 -8.74 18.30 -0.07
N THR A 163 -8.12 17.14 0.02
CA THR A 163 -8.30 16.19 1.11
C THR A 163 -7.13 16.35 2.08
N LYS A 164 -7.43 16.49 3.37
CA LYS A 164 -6.45 16.49 4.45
C LYS A 164 -6.78 15.35 5.41
N PHE A 165 -5.79 14.54 5.75
CA PHE A 165 -5.95 13.48 6.74
C PHE A 165 -4.87 13.61 7.83
N ASP A 166 -5.30 13.80 9.07
CA ASP A 166 -4.44 13.91 10.25
C ASP A 166 -4.22 12.53 10.89
N LEU A 167 -2.97 12.17 11.16
CA LEU A 167 -2.60 10.88 11.71
C LEU A 167 -2.72 10.88 13.24
N SER A 168 -3.58 10.02 13.77
CA SER A 168 -3.66 9.77 15.22
C SER A 168 -2.46 8.95 15.72
N ASP A 169 -2.20 9.01 17.04
CA ASP A 169 -1.16 8.20 17.66
C ASP A 169 -1.42 6.69 17.49
N LYS A 170 -2.70 6.27 17.47
CA LYS A 170 -3.09 4.88 17.18
C LYS A 170 -2.68 4.47 15.77
N ILE A 171 -2.92 5.31 14.77
CA ILE A 171 -2.50 5.07 13.38
C ILE A 171 -0.98 4.98 13.29
N LYS A 172 -0.25 5.91 13.92
CA LYS A 172 1.22 5.89 13.92
C LYS A 172 1.78 4.65 14.60
N THR A 173 1.18 4.22 15.70
CA THR A 173 1.54 2.98 16.40
C THR A 173 1.33 1.77 15.52
N LEU A 174 0.15 1.67 14.88
CA LEU A 174 -0.19 0.59 13.98
C LEU A 174 0.76 0.49 12.78
N MET A 175 1.07 1.63 12.14
CA MET A 175 1.97 1.67 10.98
C MET A 175 3.44 1.41 11.34
N SER A 176 3.85 1.64 12.59
CA SER A 176 5.23 1.38 13.03
C SER A 176 5.46 -0.05 13.52
N LYS A 177 4.40 -0.85 13.61
CA LYS A 177 4.46 -2.23 14.08
C LYS A 177 4.84 -3.20 12.96
N ASP A 178 5.73 -4.14 13.29
CA ASP A 178 6.03 -5.30 12.45
C ASP A 178 4.98 -6.41 12.70
N PHE A 179 4.27 -6.79 11.65
CA PHE A 179 3.24 -7.83 11.63
C PHE A 179 3.76 -9.20 11.20
N ARG A 180 5.09 -9.39 11.19
CA ARG A 180 5.75 -10.66 10.89
C ARG A 180 4.97 -11.86 11.43
N ARG A 181 4.51 -12.73 10.52
CA ARG A 181 3.88 -14.00 10.91
C ARG A 181 4.93 -14.91 11.54
N SER A 182 4.56 -15.59 12.63
CA SER A 182 5.47 -16.44 13.44
C SER A 182 6.26 -17.51 12.65
N ASN A 183 5.85 -17.81 11.40
CA ASN A 183 6.48 -18.81 10.54
C ASN A 183 7.14 -18.21 9.28
N GLU A 184 7.09 -16.89 9.08
CA GLU A 184 7.67 -16.20 7.93
C GLU A 184 8.76 -15.25 8.42
N ASN A 185 9.99 -15.47 7.98
CA ASN A 185 11.13 -14.63 8.35
C ASN A 185 11.12 -13.26 7.62
N LYS A 186 9.96 -12.82 7.12
CA LYS A 186 9.78 -11.58 6.37
C LYS A 186 9.04 -10.57 7.24
N THR A 187 9.68 -9.43 7.50
CA THR A 187 9.02 -8.30 8.17
C THR A 187 7.88 -7.79 7.30
N CYS A 188 6.80 -7.36 7.94
CA CYS A 188 5.61 -6.91 7.24
C CYS A 188 5.03 -5.68 7.93
N TYR A 189 4.86 -4.60 7.18
CA TYR A 189 4.40 -3.33 7.71
C TYR A 189 3.15 -2.86 6.98
N ILE A 190 2.32 -2.11 7.71
CA ILE A 190 1.32 -1.22 7.12
C ILE A 190 2.01 0.11 6.81
N TYR A 191 2.17 0.44 5.53
CA TYR A 191 2.97 1.59 5.10
C TYR A 191 2.27 2.51 4.10
N ASN A 192 1.17 2.08 3.49
CA ASN A 192 0.43 2.89 2.52
C ASN A 192 -0.84 3.49 3.14
N PHE A 193 -1.10 4.75 2.85
CA PHE A 193 -2.42 5.36 2.99
C PHE A 193 -3.15 5.16 1.66
N LEU A 194 -4.34 4.56 1.64
CA LEU A 194 -5.16 4.52 0.43
C LEU A 194 -6.36 5.46 0.60
N LEU A 195 -6.51 6.41 -0.33
CA LEU A 195 -7.65 7.31 -0.39
C LEU A 195 -8.54 6.94 -1.58
N GLY A 196 -9.77 6.51 -1.28
CA GLY A 196 -10.84 6.36 -2.26
C GLY A 196 -11.61 7.67 -2.39
N LEU A 197 -11.32 8.43 -3.45
CA LEU A 197 -11.91 9.74 -3.68
C LEU A 197 -13.32 9.61 -4.29
N LEU A 198 -14.29 10.31 -3.70
CA LEU A 198 -15.70 10.22 -4.07
C LEU A 198 -16.16 11.47 -4.86
N PRO A 199 -17.12 11.36 -5.79
CA PRO A 199 -17.50 12.45 -6.70
C PRO A 199 -17.92 13.77 -6.03
N ASN A 200 -18.29 13.76 -4.76
CA ASN A 200 -18.73 14.94 -4.00
C ASN A 200 -17.60 15.61 -3.17
N GLY A 201 -16.35 15.18 -3.33
CA GLY A 201 -15.20 15.72 -2.59
C GLY A 201 -14.84 14.96 -1.31
N HIS A 202 -15.67 14.02 -0.86
CA HIS A 202 -15.31 13.16 0.28
C HIS A 202 -14.22 12.16 -0.12
N ALA A 203 -13.51 11.66 0.88
CA ALA A 203 -12.56 10.57 0.70
C ALA A 203 -12.77 9.50 1.77
N LYS A 204 -12.82 8.24 1.35
CA LYS A 204 -12.69 7.10 2.26
C LYS A 204 -11.21 6.79 2.44
N VAL A 205 -10.80 6.53 3.67
CA VAL A 205 -9.39 6.35 4.04
C VAL A 205 -9.17 4.93 4.56
N TRP A 206 -8.17 4.27 4.00
CA TRP A 206 -7.64 3.00 4.49
C TRP A 206 -6.14 3.11 4.74
N LEU A 207 -5.65 2.24 5.60
CA LEU A 207 -4.23 1.89 5.62
C LEU A 207 -4.05 0.56 4.91
N TYR A 208 -2.95 0.38 4.20
CA TYR A 208 -2.66 -0.83 3.45
C TYR A 208 -1.23 -1.33 3.69
N GLY A 209 -1.13 -2.65 3.80
CA GLY A 209 0.09 -3.44 3.86
C GLY A 209 -0.27 -4.86 4.29
N CYS A 210 0.63 -5.81 4.10
CA CYS A 210 0.41 -7.19 4.56
C CYS A 210 -0.87 -7.88 4.03
N LEU A 211 -1.37 -7.47 2.85
CA LEU A 211 -2.66 -7.89 2.27
C LEU A 211 -3.89 -7.49 3.11
N ASP A 212 -3.71 -6.56 4.04
CA ASP A 212 -4.75 -6.05 4.92
C ASP A 212 -5.04 -4.59 4.56
N TYR A 213 -6.31 -4.29 4.28
CA TYR A 213 -6.84 -2.93 4.23
C TYR A 213 -7.53 -2.62 5.54
N ILE A 214 -7.15 -1.54 6.21
CA ILE A 214 -7.70 -1.15 7.51
C ILE A 214 -8.47 0.14 7.31
N TYR A 215 -9.80 0.04 7.26
CA TYR A 215 -10.69 1.18 7.09
C TYR A 215 -10.64 2.10 8.30
N ILE A 216 -10.31 3.36 8.05
CA ILE A 216 -10.21 4.40 9.07
C ILE A 216 -11.53 5.16 9.17
N GLY A 217 -12.09 5.56 8.03
CA GLY A 217 -13.31 6.35 7.98
C GLY A 217 -13.46 7.11 6.67
N GLU A 218 -14.53 7.90 6.61
CA GLU A 218 -14.80 8.83 5.52
C GLU A 218 -14.61 10.26 6.02
N ILE A 219 -13.93 11.08 5.24
CA ILE A 219 -13.60 12.48 5.58
C ILE A 219 -14.16 13.43 4.53
N ALA A 220 -14.67 14.56 4.99
CA ALA A 220 -15.11 15.67 4.15
C ALA A 220 -13.93 16.33 3.42
N PRO A 221 -14.18 17.00 2.28
CA PRO A 221 -13.15 17.82 1.65
C PRO A 221 -12.67 18.89 2.63
N PHE A 222 -11.36 18.98 2.81
CA PHE A 222 -10.75 20.02 3.64
C PHE A 222 -10.99 21.40 3.04
N LYS A 223 -10.89 21.51 1.70
CA LYS A 223 -11.19 22.73 0.94
C LYS A 223 -11.78 22.39 -0.43
N THR A 224 -12.58 23.30 -0.95
CA THR A 224 -12.90 23.39 -2.39
C THR A 224 -12.22 24.64 -2.93
N MET A 225 -11.46 24.48 -4.01
CA MET A 225 -10.64 25.52 -4.63
C MET A 225 -11.29 26.02 -5.91
N GLN A 226 -10.96 27.24 -6.33
CA GLN A 226 -11.42 27.82 -7.60
C GLN A 226 -10.60 27.33 -8.81
N GLN A 227 -9.41 26.80 -8.56
CA GLN A 227 -8.47 26.25 -9.53
C GLN A 227 -7.69 25.13 -8.84
N ASP A 228 -7.07 24.25 -9.63
CA ASP A 228 -6.24 23.17 -9.10
C ASP A 228 -4.93 23.69 -8.47
N TYR A 229 -4.09 22.77 -7.99
CA TYR A 229 -2.81 23.12 -7.38
C TYR A 229 -1.85 23.84 -8.35
N GLN A 230 -1.97 23.57 -9.65
CA GLN A 230 -1.12 24.13 -10.71
C GLN A 230 -1.70 25.43 -11.31
N GLY A 231 -2.91 25.82 -10.90
CA GLY A 231 -3.60 27.02 -11.39
C GLY A 231 -4.56 26.79 -12.56
N VAL A 232 -4.83 25.53 -12.93
CA VAL A 232 -5.79 25.14 -13.96
C VAL A 232 -7.22 25.41 -13.48
N LYS A 233 -8.03 26.05 -14.32
CA LYS A 233 -9.44 26.36 -14.01
C LYS A 233 -10.37 25.40 -14.73
N ALA A 234 -11.62 25.31 -14.27
CA ALA A 234 -12.63 24.45 -14.89
C ALA A 234 -12.84 24.75 -16.39
N ALA A 235 -12.74 26.02 -16.79
CA ALA A 235 -12.84 26.44 -18.19
C ALA A 235 -11.70 25.91 -19.08
N ASP A 236 -10.54 25.58 -18.49
CA ASP A 236 -9.37 25.07 -19.21
C ASP A 236 -9.43 23.55 -19.39
N LEU A 237 -10.39 22.87 -18.75
CA LEU A 237 -10.55 21.41 -18.78
C LEU A 237 -11.44 20.93 -19.95
N GLY A 238 -11.50 21.65 -21.07
CA GLY A 238 -12.38 21.35 -22.22
C GLY A 238 -12.34 19.89 -22.67
N ASP A 239 -11.14 19.33 -22.87
CA ASP A 239 -10.93 17.94 -23.30
C ASP A 239 -11.43 16.90 -22.29
N THR A 240 -11.52 17.25 -21.00
CA THR A 240 -12.06 16.34 -19.98
C THR A 240 -13.57 16.13 -20.12
N THR A 241 -14.26 17.03 -20.82
CA THR A 241 -15.70 16.91 -21.11
C THR A 241 -15.94 15.74 -22.06
N GLU A 242 -15.14 15.58 -23.11
CA GLU A 242 -15.24 14.45 -24.04
C GLU A 242 -14.93 13.12 -23.35
N PHE A 243 -13.93 13.11 -22.47
CA PHE A 243 -13.61 11.94 -21.66
C PHE A 243 -14.78 11.53 -20.75
N PHE A 244 -15.38 12.48 -20.03
CA PHE A 244 -16.52 12.19 -19.16
C PHE A 244 -17.75 11.73 -19.96
N GLN A 245 -18.00 12.32 -21.14
CA GLN A 245 -19.06 11.86 -22.05
C GLN A 245 -18.85 10.41 -22.52
N SER A 246 -17.59 10.00 -22.74
CA SER A 246 -17.29 8.61 -23.10
C SER A 246 -17.63 7.63 -21.96
N ILE A 247 -17.45 8.06 -20.71
CA ILE A 247 -17.78 7.29 -19.51
C ILE A 247 -19.28 7.24 -19.30
N GLU A 248 -19.97 8.37 -19.49
CA GLU A 248 -21.43 8.42 -19.44
C GLU A 248 -22.04 7.50 -20.51
N LYS A 249 -21.50 7.52 -21.73
CA LYS A 249 -21.90 6.57 -22.78
C LYS A 249 -21.67 5.13 -22.35
N GLN A 250 -20.49 4.80 -21.80
CA GLN A 250 -20.20 3.45 -21.33
C GLN A 250 -21.19 2.99 -20.24
N ALA A 251 -21.52 3.85 -19.28
CA ALA A 251 -22.51 3.56 -18.25
C ALA A 251 -23.89 3.31 -18.87
N ASN A 252 -24.33 4.18 -19.79
CA ASN A 252 -25.60 4.03 -20.49
C ASN A 252 -25.67 2.73 -21.32
N ASP A 253 -24.59 2.36 -22.01
CA ASP A 253 -24.49 1.11 -22.77
C ASP A 253 -24.62 -0.14 -21.85
N LEU A 254 -24.28 0.01 -20.57
CA LEU A 254 -24.46 -1.01 -19.52
C LEU A 254 -25.82 -0.92 -18.80
N GLY A 255 -26.70 -0.02 -19.22
CA GLY A 255 -28.02 0.21 -18.62
C GLY A 255 -27.97 0.96 -17.28
N GLU A 256 -26.87 1.67 -17.02
CA GLU A 256 -26.63 2.41 -15.79
C GLU A 256 -26.79 3.92 -15.99
N SER A 257 -27.21 4.63 -14.94
CA SER A 257 -27.26 6.10 -14.93
C SER A 257 -26.24 6.68 -13.96
N LEU A 258 -25.52 7.72 -14.38
CA LEU A 258 -24.59 8.47 -13.54
C LEU A 258 -25.27 9.61 -12.77
N PHE A 259 -26.50 9.96 -13.15
CA PHE A 259 -27.25 11.10 -12.62
C PHE A 259 -28.70 10.72 -12.25
N PRO A 260 -29.16 11.05 -11.02
CA PRO A 260 -28.35 11.50 -9.88
C PRO A 260 -27.34 10.42 -9.46
N ILE A 261 -26.29 10.81 -8.70
CA ILE A 261 -25.28 9.85 -8.21
C ILE A 261 -25.98 8.70 -7.45
N PRO A 262 -25.82 7.43 -7.87
CA PRO A 262 -26.41 6.28 -7.19
C PRO A 262 -25.57 5.93 -5.96
N TRP A 263 -25.81 6.65 -4.86
CA TRP A 263 -25.04 6.52 -3.63
C TRP A 263 -25.08 5.12 -3.02
N ASP A 264 -26.12 4.33 -3.27
CA ASP A 264 -26.20 2.92 -2.89
C ASP A 264 -25.11 2.08 -3.55
N LYS A 265 -24.68 2.44 -4.77
CA LYS A 265 -23.56 1.80 -5.49
C LYS A 265 -22.23 2.45 -5.14
N VAL A 266 -22.17 3.78 -5.11
CA VAL A 266 -20.92 4.52 -4.80
C VAL A 266 -20.40 4.23 -3.40
N ASN A 267 -21.29 3.96 -2.45
CA ASN A 267 -20.89 3.64 -1.08
C ASN A 267 -20.34 2.22 -0.92
N LYS A 268 -20.41 1.35 -1.93
CA LYS A 268 -19.86 0.00 -1.88
C LYS A 268 -18.33 0.01 -1.92
N THR A 269 -17.77 -1.07 -1.41
CA THR A 269 -16.35 -1.38 -1.48
C THR A 269 -16.20 -2.79 -2.02
N TYR A 270 -15.31 -2.98 -2.97
CA TYR A 270 -15.08 -4.23 -3.69
C TYR A 270 -13.65 -4.72 -3.40
N TRP A 271 -13.47 -6.02 -3.21
CA TRP A 271 -12.15 -6.63 -3.01
C TRP A 271 -12.24 -8.14 -3.18
N LEU A 272 -11.12 -8.78 -3.52
CA LEU A 272 -11.02 -10.23 -3.57
C LEU A 272 -11.05 -10.83 -2.16
N LYS A 273 -12.22 -11.31 -1.74
CA LYS A 273 -12.47 -11.79 -0.36
C LYS A 273 -11.57 -12.94 0.10
N ASP A 274 -11.06 -13.74 -0.83
CA ASP A 274 -10.20 -14.90 -0.52
C ASP A 274 -8.71 -14.52 -0.42
N VAL A 275 -8.34 -13.32 -0.85
CA VAL A 275 -6.94 -12.85 -0.91
C VAL A 275 -6.71 -11.69 0.04
N ILE A 276 -7.64 -10.73 0.05
CA ILE A 276 -7.50 -9.45 0.73
C ILE A 276 -8.37 -9.45 1.99
N ASN A 277 -7.76 -9.10 3.13
CA ASN A 277 -8.52 -8.87 4.34
C ASN A 277 -8.88 -7.39 4.44
N VAL A 278 -10.10 -7.11 4.85
CA VAL A 278 -10.55 -5.73 5.14
C VAL A 278 -10.95 -5.67 6.61
N TYR A 279 -10.31 -4.81 7.38
CA TYR A 279 -10.60 -4.55 8.79
C TYR A 279 -11.07 -3.11 8.98
N SER A 280 -11.52 -2.78 10.19
CA SER A 280 -11.68 -1.41 10.65
C SER A 280 -10.57 -1.07 11.65
N LEU A 281 -10.23 0.22 11.79
CA LEU A 281 -9.36 0.69 12.87
C LEU A 281 -9.86 0.26 14.26
N ASN A 282 -11.18 0.07 14.40
CA ASN A 282 -11.82 -0.39 15.64
C ASN A 282 -11.55 -1.87 15.95
N ASP A 283 -11.08 -2.65 14.97
CA ASP A 283 -10.65 -4.05 15.19
C ASP A 283 -9.27 -4.15 15.84
N TYR A 284 -8.60 -3.01 16.07
CA TYR A 284 -7.28 -2.93 16.71
C TYR A 284 -7.36 -2.19 18.05
N ASN A 285 -6.57 -2.62 19.04
CA ASN A 285 -6.38 -1.88 20.28
C ASN A 285 -5.42 -0.68 20.10
N GLU A 286 -5.17 0.09 21.16
CA GLU A 286 -4.25 1.25 21.14
C GLU A 286 -2.78 0.86 20.91
N GLN A 287 -2.42 -0.39 21.15
CA GLN A 287 -1.10 -0.96 20.90
C GLN A 287 -0.96 -1.52 19.47
N GLY A 288 -2.00 -1.41 18.65
CA GLY A 288 -2.04 -1.93 17.29
C GLY A 288 -2.10 -3.47 17.22
N ASP A 289 -2.54 -4.16 18.28
CA ASP A 289 -2.91 -5.58 18.20
C ASP A 289 -4.32 -5.73 17.67
N LEU A 290 -4.51 -6.68 16.75
CA LEU A 290 -5.82 -7.08 16.25
C LEU A 290 -6.58 -7.82 17.37
N ILE A 291 -7.70 -7.25 17.81
CA ILE A 291 -8.54 -7.81 18.89
C ILE A 291 -9.73 -8.61 18.35
N ASN A 292 -10.17 -8.33 17.11
CA ASN A 292 -11.24 -9.04 16.44
C ASN A 292 -10.71 -9.68 15.14
N PRO A 293 -9.93 -10.77 15.22
CA PRO A 293 -9.47 -11.46 14.03
C PRO A 293 -10.69 -11.99 13.27
N ARG A 294 -10.79 -11.65 11.98
CA ARG A 294 -11.79 -12.30 11.13
C ARG A 294 -11.46 -13.79 11.09
N VAL A 295 -12.46 -14.61 11.36
CA VAL A 295 -12.37 -16.06 11.15
C VAL A 295 -12.06 -16.23 9.67
N LYS A 296 -10.86 -16.74 9.34
CA LYS A 296 -10.54 -17.14 7.98
C LYS A 296 -11.70 -18.00 7.50
N SER A 297 -12.35 -17.57 6.42
CA SER A 297 -13.36 -18.39 5.76
C SER A 297 -12.68 -19.70 5.38
N THR A 298 -12.90 -20.75 6.16
CA THR A 298 -12.82 -22.14 5.70
C THR A 298 -14.02 -22.38 4.79
N ALA A 299 -14.18 -21.55 3.75
CA ALA A 299 -14.81 -22.05 2.55
C ALA A 299 -13.93 -23.24 2.15
N ALA A 300 -14.51 -24.43 2.15
CA ALA A 300 -13.87 -25.58 1.55
C ALA A 300 -13.40 -25.09 0.18
N LYS A 301 -12.09 -25.01 0.00
CA LYS A 301 -11.48 -24.84 -1.31
C LYS A 301 -12.25 -25.83 -2.18
N PRO A 302 -13.03 -25.40 -3.20
CA PRO A 302 -13.68 -26.36 -4.08
C PRO A 302 -12.57 -27.32 -4.48
N GLU A 303 -12.76 -28.62 -4.23
CA GLU A 303 -11.67 -29.58 -4.39
C GLU A 303 -11.04 -29.28 -5.74
N PRO A 304 -9.79 -28.80 -5.76
CA PRO A 304 -9.18 -28.47 -7.03
C PRO A 304 -9.25 -29.76 -7.83
N ILE A 305 -9.79 -29.69 -9.05
CA ILE A 305 -9.50 -30.73 -10.02
C ILE A 305 -8.00 -30.58 -10.27
N THR A 306 -7.21 -31.22 -9.40
CA THR A 306 -5.77 -31.20 -9.46
C THR A 306 -5.38 -32.15 -10.56
N TYR A 307 -4.87 -31.61 -11.64
CA TYR A 307 -3.99 -32.35 -12.50
C TYR A 307 -2.65 -32.45 -11.76
N ARG A 308 -2.55 -33.35 -10.75
CA ARG A 308 -1.27 -33.68 -10.11
C ARG A 308 -0.41 -34.43 -11.13
N CYS A 309 0.29 -33.66 -11.92
CA CYS A 309 1.04 -34.13 -13.07
C CYS A 309 2.52 -33.91 -12.77
N TRP A 310 3.33 -34.94 -13.02
CA TRP A 310 4.72 -35.08 -12.59
C TRP A 310 4.84 -35.45 -11.10
N ALA A 311 5.08 -36.74 -10.84
CA ALA A 311 5.48 -37.22 -9.51
C ALA A 311 6.77 -36.54 -9.02
N ASP A 312 7.62 -36.08 -9.94
CA ASP A 312 8.81 -35.27 -9.69
C ASP A 312 8.77 -34.02 -10.58
N LYS A 313 8.30 -32.88 -10.05
CA LYS A 313 8.37 -31.59 -10.77
C LYS A 313 9.83 -31.35 -11.20
N PRO A 314 10.10 -31.00 -12.46
CA PRO A 314 11.45 -30.67 -12.87
C PRO A 314 11.87 -29.43 -12.10
N LEU A 315 13.08 -29.47 -11.54
CA LEU A 315 13.60 -28.36 -10.75
C LEU A 315 13.53 -27.08 -11.58
N ALA A 316 12.93 -26.03 -11.03
CA ALA A 316 12.94 -24.71 -11.63
C ALA A 316 14.39 -24.36 -12.04
N PRO A 317 14.62 -23.83 -13.25
CA PRO A 317 15.97 -23.52 -13.71
C PRO A 317 16.66 -22.62 -12.70
N LYS A 318 17.84 -23.02 -12.22
CA LYS A 318 18.58 -22.28 -11.18
C LYS A 318 19.23 -21.00 -11.70
N THR A 319 19.35 -20.87 -13.02
CA THR A 319 20.00 -19.73 -13.67
C THR A 319 18.93 -18.93 -14.42
N PRO A 320 18.68 -17.67 -14.04
CA PRO A 320 17.74 -16.81 -14.75
C PRO A 320 18.25 -16.58 -16.18
N LEU A 321 17.47 -17.03 -17.15
CA LEU A 321 17.61 -16.69 -18.56
C LEU A 321 16.60 -15.60 -18.89
N LYS A 322 17.01 -14.65 -19.75
CA LYS A 322 16.10 -13.66 -20.34
C LYS A 322 15.84 -14.06 -21.79
N LEU A 323 14.58 -14.09 -22.19
CA LEU A 323 14.23 -14.42 -23.58
C LEU A 323 14.68 -13.29 -24.53
N GLU A 324 15.20 -13.67 -25.69
CA GLU A 324 15.58 -12.72 -26.74
C GLU A 324 14.32 -12.07 -27.34
N PRO A 325 14.24 -10.73 -27.48
CA PRO A 325 13.04 -10.06 -27.96
C PRO A 325 12.56 -10.48 -29.34
N SER A 326 13.46 -10.98 -30.20
CA SER A 326 13.13 -11.48 -31.54
C SER A 326 12.75 -12.96 -31.57
N SER A 327 12.74 -13.64 -30.43
CA SER A 327 12.48 -15.07 -30.34
C SER A 327 10.98 -15.39 -30.32
N PRO A 328 10.55 -16.52 -30.89
CA PRO A 328 9.14 -16.94 -30.83
C PRO A 328 8.68 -17.22 -29.38
N GLN A 329 9.60 -17.61 -28.49
CA GLN A 329 9.37 -17.72 -27.05
C GLN A 329 8.92 -16.40 -26.43
N PHE A 330 9.60 -15.30 -26.78
CA PHE A 330 9.28 -13.97 -26.25
C PHE A 330 7.94 -13.47 -26.77
N ALA A 331 7.67 -13.64 -28.06
CA ALA A 331 6.36 -13.30 -28.65
C ALA A 331 5.23 -14.10 -27.98
N PHE A 332 5.44 -15.40 -27.74
CA PHE A 332 4.49 -16.25 -27.05
C PHE A 332 4.27 -15.82 -25.59
N LEU A 333 5.34 -15.51 -24.86
CA LEU A 333 5.26 -14.97 -23.51
C LEU A 333 4.45 -13.67 -23.46
N GLN A 334 4.62 -12.77 -24.42
CA GLN A 334 3.83 -11.53 -24.50
C GLN A 334 2.33 -11.83 -24.65
N LEU A 335 1.95 -12.79 -25.50
CA LEU A 335 0.57 -13.22 -25.63
C LEU A 335 0.02 -13.79 -24.31
N LEU A 336 0.81 -14.58 -23.58
CA LEU A 336 0.38 -15.10 -22.28
C LEU A 336 0.18 -13.99 -21.25
N TRP A 337 1.05 -12.97 -21.22
CA TRP A 337 0.88 -11.81 -20.36
C TRP A 337 -0.36 -10.97 -20.72
N GLU A 338 -0.68 -10.88 -22.01
CA GLU A 338 -1.83 -10.12 -22.50
C GLU A 338 -3.16 -10.81 -22.21
N TYR A 339 -3.23 -12.13 -22.44
CA TYR A 339 -4.49 -12.87 -22.43
C TYR A 339 -4.69 -13.78 -21.21
N SER A 340 -3.62 -14.31 -20.60
CA SER A 340 -3.67 -15.23 -19.46
C SER A 340 -2.61 -14.94 -18.40
N PRO A 341 -2.54 -13.71 -17.83
CA PRO A 341 -1.51 -13.34 -16.85
C PRO A 341 -1.55 -14.21 -15.59
N HIS A 342 -2.72 -14.73 -15.20
CA HIS A 342 -2.86 -15.63 -14.05
C HIS A 342 -2.24 -17.02 -14.26
N LEU A 343 -2.03 -17.45 -15.50
CA LEU A 343 -1.28 -18.67 -15.81
C LEU A 343 0.22 -18.48 -15.51
N VAL A 344 0.76 -17.30 -15.82
CA VAL A 344 2.21 -17.06 -15.82
C VAL A 344 2.73 -16.37 -14.56
N ASN A 345 1.90 -15.58 -13.89
CA ASN A 345 2.21 -14.92 -12.61
C ASN A 345 2.81 -15.83 -11.52
N PRO A 346 2.28 -17.05 -11.29
CA PRO A 346 2.79 -17.91 -10.23
C PRO A 346 4.04 -18.72 -10.62
N VAL A 347 4.56 -18.55 -11.85
CA VAL A 347 5.70 -19.33 -12.35
C VAL A 347 7.01 -18.61 -12.05
N ASP A 348 7.78 -19.14 -11.12
CA ASP A 348 9.16 -18.69 -10.87
C ASP A 348 10.04 -18.92 -12.10
N ASN A 349 10.94 -17.97 -12.40
CA ASN A 349 11.85 -18.00 -13.55
C ASN A 349 11.15 -18.29 -14.89
N LEU A 350 9.98 -17.67 -15.10
CA LEU A 350 9.10 -17.86 -16.27
C LEU A 350 9.82 -17.91 -17.63
N ASP A 351 10.70 -16.94 -17.92
CA ASP A 351 11.50 -16.91 -19.16
C ASP A 351 12.31 -18.20 -19.37
N SER A 352 12.91 -18.71 -18.30
CA SER A 352 13.70 -19.95 -18.32
C SER A 352 12.80 -21.17 -18.50
N THR A 353 11.66 -21.19 -17.79
CA THR A 353 10.64 -22.24 -17.89
C THR A 353 10.07 -22.35 -19.30
N ILE A 354 9.74 -21.22 -19.94
CA ILE A 354 9.28 -21.20 -21.33
C ILE A 354 10.37 -21.67 -22.28
N ASN A 355 11.60 -21.18 -22.12
CA ASN A 355 12.72 -21.57 -22.97
C ASN A 355 13.00 -23.08 -22.91
N ASP A 356 12.98 -23.67 -21.71
CA ASP A 356 13.27 -25.08 -21.53
C ASP A 356 12.13 -25.96 -22.09
N ALA A 357 10.87 -25.59 -21.83
CA ALA A 357 9.71 -26.24 -22.43
C ALA A 357 9.74 -26.18 -23.97
N TRP A 358 10.18 -25.05 -24.52
CA TRP A 358 10.33 -24.87 -25.96
C TRP A 358 11.44 -25.76 -26.53
N LYS A 359 12.57 -25.90 -25.83
CA LYS A 359 13.67 -26.79 -26.23
C LYS A 359 13.24 -28.26 -26.16
N GLU A 360 12.52 -28.66 -25.13
CA GLU A 360 11.95 -30.01 -24.99
C GLU A 360 11.04 -30.34 -26.16
N ALA A 361 10.14 -29.42 -26.54
CA ALA A 361 9.27 -29.58 -27.70
C ALA A 361 10.06 -29.73 -29.01
N LYS A 362 11.10 -28.91 -29.21
CA LYS A 362 11.95 -28.98 -30.41
C LYS A 362 12.79 -30.26 -30.46
N GLN A 363 13.27 -30.76 -29.31
CA GLN A 363 13.96 -32.04 -29.23
C GLN A 363 13.05 -33.22 -29.61
N GLN A 364 11.74 -33.10 -29.35
CA GLN A 364 10.73 -34.07 -29.77
C GLN A 364 10.32 -33.92 -31.24
N GLY A 365 10.89 -32.97 -31.98
CA GLY A 365 10.56 -32.73 -33.38
C GLY A 365 9.20 -32.09 -33.60
N LEU A 366 8.64 -31.42 -32.58
CA LEU A 366 7.35 -30.73 -32.68
C LEU A 366 7.43 -29.49 -33.59
N ASP A 367 6.42 -29.33 -34.44
CA ASP A 367 6.21 -28.11 -35.21
C ASP A 367 5.83 -26.93 -34.30
N GLU A 368 5.59 -25.76 -34.87
CA GLU A 368 5.37 -24.54 -34.08
C GLU A 368 4.08 -24.59 -33.24
N ASP A 369 2.98 -25.05 -33.83
CA ASP A 369 1.68 -25.16 -33.13
C ASP A 369 1.75 -26.19 -32.00
N HIS A 370 2.36 -27.35 -32.28
CA HIS A 370 2.60 -28.38 -31.25
C HIS A 370 3.59 -27.91 -30.18
N THR A 371 4.56 -27.05 -30.54
CA THR A 371 5.48 -26.45 -29.56
C THR A 371 4.76 -25.52 -28.59
N GLN A 372 3.90 -24.63 -29.10
CA GLN A 372 3.12 -23.72 -28.24
C GLN A 372 2.16 -24.51 -27.33
N ALA A 373 1.47 -25.52 -27.88
CA ALA A 373 0.61 -26.39 -27.10
C ALA A 373 1.37 -27.19 -26.02
N TRP A 374 2.60 -27.65 -26.32
CA TRP A 374 3.48 -28.28 -25.34
C TRP A 374 3.83 -27.33 -24.19
N VAL A 375 4.21 -26.09 -24.51
CA VAL A 375 4.53 -25.06 -23.50
C VAL A 375 3.30 -24.72 -22.66
N LEU A 376 2.10 -24.64 -23.25
CA LEU A 376 0.86 -24.46 -22.49
C LEU A 376 0.59 -25.63 -21.55
N GLY A 377 0.74 -26.87 -22.03
CA GLY A 377 0.58 -28.06 -21.19
C GLY A 377 1.54 -28.04 -20.00
N ARG A 378 2.78 -27.62 -20.24
CA ARG A 378 3.81 -27.43 -19.21
C ARG A 378 3.41 -26.41 -18.16
N LEU A 379 2.98 -25.23 -18.57
CA LEU A 379 2.58 -24.15 -17.66
C LEU A 379 1.32 -24.54 -16.86
N VAL A 380 0.35 -25.19 -17.51
CA VAL A 380 -0.84 -25.73 -16.85
C VAL A 380 -0.46 -26.75 -15.79
N GLY A 381 0.40 -27.72 -16.11
CA GLY A 381 0.86 -28.73 -15.15
C GLY A 381 1.68 -28.15 -13.99
N LEU A 382 2.43 -27.07 -14.21
CA LEU A 382 3.20 -26.41 -13.15
C LEU A 382 2.31 -25.65 -12.15
N THR A 383 1.22 -25.07 -12.65
CA THR A 383 0.39 -24.08 -11.92
C THR A 383 -0.98 -24.60 -11.53
N ASP A 384 -1.35 -25.81 -11.94
CA ASP A 384 -2.69 -26.37 -11.82
C ASP A 384 -3.78 -25.47 -12.44
N TYR A 385 -3.45 -24.77 -13.53
CA TYR A 385 -4.36 -23.79 -14.16
C TYR A 385 -5.55 -24.49 -14.85
N PRO A 386 -6.81 -24.05 -14.63
CA PRO A 386 -7.96 -24.71 -15.24
C PRO A 386 -7.95 -24.61 -16.78
N LEU A 387 -8.08 -25.76 -17.46
CA LEU A 387 -8.03 -25.83 -18.93
C LEU A 387 -9.20 -25.09 -19.58
N ASP A 388 -10.40 -25.18 -19.03
CA ASP A 388 -11.58 -24.46 -19.50
C ASP A 388 -11.37 -22.94 -19.46
N LYS A 389 -10.73 -22.45 -18.39
CA LYS A 389 -10.35 -21.05 -18.24
C LYS A 389 -9.30 -20.64 -19.28
N LEU A 390 -8.25 -21.46 -19.44
CA LEU A 390 -7.20 -21.24 -20.45
C LEU A 390 -7.79 -21.13 -21.87
N TYR A 391 -8.67 -22.05 -22.23
CA TYR A 391 -9.25 -22.11 -23.57
C TYR A 391 -10.07 -20.86 -23.88
N LYS A 392 -10.82 -20.36 -22.90
CA LYS A 392 -11.63 -19.14 -23.03
C LYS A 392 -10.76 -17.90 -23.15
N GLU A 393 -9.71 -17.79 -22.34
CA GLU A 393 -8.81 -16.63 -22.32
C GLU A 393 -7.98 -16.52 -23.61
N LEU A 394 -7.40 -17.63 -24.07
CA LEU A 394 -6.57 -17.67 -25.28
C LEU A 394 -7.38 -17.89 -26.56
N LYS A 395 -8.71 -18.00 -26.48
CA LYS A 395 -9.61 -18.28 -27.61
C LYS A 395 -9.16 -19.49 -28.44
N VAL A 396 -8.78 -20.57 -27.75
CA VAL A 396 -8.21 -21.77 -28.39
C VAL A 396 -9.29 -22.51 -29.18
N SER A 397 -8.98 -22.88 -30.43
CA SER A 397 -9.85 -23.71 -31.27
C SER A 397 -10.07 -25.10 -30.67
N GLU A 398 -11.16 -25.79 -31.01
CA GLU A 398 -11.44 -27.15 -30.50
C GLU A 398 -10.28 -28.13 -30.75
N GLN A 399 -9.63 -28.04 -31.92
CA GLN A 399 -8.43 -28.82 -32.24
C GLN A 399 -7.25 -28.47 -31.31
N GLY A 400 -7.03 -27.18 -31.05
CA GLY A 400 -6.01 -26.73 -30.11
C GLY A 400 -6.31 -27.15 -28.67
N GLN A 401 -7.57 -27.14 -28.26
CA GLN A 401 -7.99 -27.62 -26.93
C GLN A 401 -7.67 -29.09 -26.75
N ALA A 402 -8.03 -29.92 -27.74
CA ALA A 402 -7.70 -31.34 -27.75
C ALA A 402 -6.19 -31.59 -27.68
N LEU A 403 -5.40 -30.81 -28.43
CA LEU A 403 -3.94 -30.93 -28.45
C LEU A 403 -3.29 -30.52 -27.12
N ILE A 404 -3.70 -29.40 -26.54
CA ILE A 404 -3.21 -28.96 -25.22
C ILE A 404 -3.60 -30.00 -24.16
N LYS A 405 -4.85 -30.48 -24.20
CA LYS A 405 -5.31 -31.51 -23.26
C LYS A 405 -4.47 -32.78 -23.38
N GLN A 406 -4.18 -33.23 -24.61
CA GLN A 406 -3.33 -34.39 -24.84
C GLN A 406 -1.95 -34.23 -24.20
N TYR A 407 -1.32 -33.05 -24.34
CA TYR A 407 -0.01 -32.82 -23.71
C TYR A 407 -0.07 -32.69 -22.20
N VAL A 408 -1.12 -32.07 -21.66
CA VAL A 408 -1.38 -32.11 -20.22
C VAL A 408 -1.50 -33.56 -19.77
N ASP A 409 -2.39 -34.34 -20.38
CA ASP A 409 -2.59 -35.76 -20.05
C ASP A 409 -1.29 -36.57 -20.16
N GLN A 410 -0.47 -36.34 -21.20
CA GLN A 410 0.85 -36.98 -21.36
C GLN A 410 1.82 -36.60 -20.24
N MET A 411 1.81 -35.33 -19.83
CA MET A 411 2.59 -34.84 -18.69
C MET A 411 2.04 -35.34 -17.34
N CYS A 412 0.78 -35.80 -17.31
CA CYS A 412 0.09 -36.28 -16.12
C CYS A 412 0.21 -37.79 -15.88
N GLN A 413 0.77 -38.54 -16.83
CA GLN A 413 1.11 -39.95 -16.72
C GLN A 413 2.50 -40.10 -16.12
#